data_AF-A0A6B4A698-F1
#
_entry.id   AF-A0A6B4A698-F1
#
_cell.length_a   1.000
_cell.length_b   1.000
_cell.length_c   1.000
_cell.angle_alpha   90.00
_cell.angle_beta   90.00
_cell.angle_gamma   90.00
#
_symmetry.space_group_name_H-M   'P 1'
#
loop_
_entity.id
_entity.type
_entity.pdbx_description
1 polymer ?
#
loop_
_entity_poly.entity_id
_entity_poly.type
_entity_poly.pdbx_seq_one_letter_code
_entity_poly.pdbx_strand_id
1 'polypeptide(L)'
;MDSKDDKYNFLKQIPYRTNYNWIEEEGQVILTFKVNDPVKKFLGWLVKRAPKCDVKFDKMSSEVWLSIDGEKSILDIAKIMSDKYGDKLEDSIYRLVTYIRYISKRGWIAFKK
;
A
#
# COMPACT_ATOMS: atom_id res chain seq x y z
N MET A 1 -21.05 -1.78 -9.53
CA MET A 1 -20.53 -0.92 -10.59
C MET A 1 -20.48 0.47 -9.99
N ASP A 2 -19.29 0.99 -9.68
CA ASP A 2 -19.17 2.30 -9.02
C ASP A 2 -19.72 3.39 -9.95
N SER A 3 -20.54 4.31 -9.44
CA SER A 3 -20.98 5.46 -10.22
C SER A 3 -19.80 6.38 -10.57
N LYS A 4 -19.99 7.29 -11.53
CA LYS A 4 -18.95 8.30 -11.85
C LYS A 4 -18.60 9.14 -10.62
N ASP A 5 -19.60 9.47 -9.81
CA ASP A 5 -19.43 10.26 -8.59
C ASP A 5 -18.67 9.48 -7.52
N ASP A 6 -18.94 8.18 -7.37
CA ASP A 6 -18.20 7.31 -6.42
C ASP A 6 -16.73 7.21 -6.78
N LYS A 7 -16.41 7.07 -8.08
CA LYS A 7 -15.01 7.06 -8.54
C LYS A 7 -14.33 8.38 -8.25
N TYR A 8 -14.98 9.50 -8.57
CA TYR A 8 -14.41 10.83 -8.35
C TYR A 8 -14.19 11.10 -6.85
N ASN A 9 -15.13 10.71 -6.00
CA ASN A 9 -15.00 10.82 -4.54
C ASN A 9 -13.86 9.94 -4.01
N PHE A 10 -13.71 8.72 -4.54
CA PHE A 10 -12.60 7.84 -4.18
C PHE A 10 -11.24 8.47 -4.50
N LEU A 11 -11.08 9.09 -5.67
CA LEU A 11 -9.82 9.73 -6.08
C LEU A 11 -9.39 10.89 -5.17
N LYS A 12 -10.35 11.53 -4.48
CA LYS A 12 -10.07 12.63 -3.53
C LYS A 12 -9.63 12.14 -2.15
N GLN A 13 -9.80 10.86 -1.83
CA GLN A 13 -9.43 10.36 -0.52
C GLN A 13 -7.90 10.41 -0.32
N ILE A 14 -7.50 10.69 0.92
CA ILE A 14 -6.09 10.77 1.33
C ILE A 14 -5.75 9.49 2.10
N PRO A 15 -5.02 8.54 1.49
CA PRO A 15 -4.60 7.32 2.16
C PRO A 15 -3.44 7.58 3.12
N TYR A 16 -3.39 6.84 4.22
CA TYR A 16 -2.26 6.77 5.13
C TYR A 16 -1.95 5.32 5.49
N ARG A 17 -0.67 5.01 5.72
CA ARG A 17 -0.21 3.68 6.15
C ARG A 17 -0.67 3.41 7.58
N THR A 18 -1.27 2.25 7.81
CA THR A 18 -1.61 1.80 9.17
C THR A 18 -0.36 1.22 9.86
N ASN A 19 -0.48 0.83 11.12
CA ASN A 19 0.66 0.37 11.93
C ASN A 19 1.15 -1.04 11.55
N TYR A 20 1.69 -1.18 10.34
CA TYR A 20 2.41 -2.36 9.85
C TYR A 20 3.90 -2.08 9.81
N ASN A 21 4.71 -3.07 10.19
CA ASN A 21 6.15 -2.99 10.02
C ASN A 21 6.50 -3.16 8.54
N TRP A 22 7.32 -2.29 7.99
CA TRP A 22 7.84 -2.40 6.63
C TRP A 22 9.28 -1.89 6.58
N ILE A 23 10.03 -2.35 5.59
CA ILE A 23 11.37 -1.86 5.28
C ILE A 23 11.45 -1.52 3.79
N GLU A 24 12.42 -0.70 3.42
CA GLU A 24 12.80 -0.45 2.04
C GLU A 24 14.22 -1.00 1.83
N GLU A 25 14.37 -1.89 0.86
CA GLU A 25 15.66 -2.44 0.44
C GLU A 25 15.82 -2.14 -1.06
N GLU A 26 16.82 -1.33 -1.42
CA GLU A 26 17.12 -1.00 -2.83
C GLU A 26 15.91 -0.45 -3.62
N GLY A 27 15.03 0.33 -2.98
CA GLY A 27 13.80 0.87 -3.58
C GLY A 27 12.64 -0.13 -3.68
N GLN A 28 12.81 -1.36 -3.17
CA GLN A 28 11.75 -2.34 -3.01
C GLN A 28 11.19 -2.28 -1.58
N VAL A 29 9.87 -2.13 -1.48
CA VAL A 29 9.16 -2.17 -0.20
C VAL A 29 8.84 -3.62 0.18
N ILE A 30 9.13 -3.96 1.42
CA ILE A 30 8.85 -5.27 2.02
C ILE A 30 8.01 -5.06 3.29
N LEU A 31 6.75 -5.48 3.26
CA LEU A 31 5.91 -5.52 4.47
C LEU A 31 6.29 -6.74 5.29
N THR A 32 6.62 -6.52 6.56
CA THR A 32 7.00 -7.56 7.51
C THR A 32 5.90 -7.78 8.54
N PHE A 33 5.43 -9.02 8.64
CA PHE A 33 4.35 -9.38 9.58
C PHE A 33 4.92 -9.91 10.90
N LYS A 34 6.14 -9.47 11.26
CA LYS A 34 6.81 -9.94 12.47
C LYS A 34 5.95 -9.62 13.68
N VAL A 35 5.58 -10.69 14.37
CA VAL A 35 4.94 -10.63 15.67
C VAL A 35 6.00 -10.19 16.68
N ASN A 36 5.91 -8.96 17.19
CA ASN A 36 6.82 -8.43 18.21
C ASN A 36 6.51 -8.95 19.63
N ASP A 37 5.49 -9.79 19.78
CA ASP A 37 5.08 -10.39 21.05
C ASP A 37 6.00 -11.57 21.45
N PRO A 38 6.71 -11.50 22.59
CA PRO A 38 7.59 -12.57 23.08
C PRO A 38 6.88 -13.92 23.26
N VAL A 39 5.60 -13.92 23.66
CA VAL A 39 4.82 -15.14 23.92
C VAL A 39 4.52 -15.86 22.60
N LYS A 40 4.18 -15.10 21.55
CA LYS A 40 3.93 -15.66 20.22
C LYS A 40 5.21 -16.10 19.51
N LYS A 41 6.36 -15.48 19.79
CA LYS A 41 7.68 -15.97 19.32
C LYS A 41 8.02 -17.33 19.92
N PHE A 42 7.78 -17.53 21.22
CA PHE A 42 7.98 -18.82 21.89
C PHE A 42 7.07 -19.91 21.30
N LEU A 43 5.81 -19.58 21.04
CA LEU A 43 4.86 -20.50 20.41
C LEU A 43 5.28 -20.85 18.97
N GLY A 44 5.71 -19.86 18.17
CA GLY A 44 6.18 -20.08 16.79
C GLY A 44 7.44 -20.94 16.68
N TRP A 45 8.34 -20.87 17.66
CA TRP A 45 9.51 -21.74 17.78
C TRP A 45 9.12 -23.20 18.01
N LEU A 46 8.12 -23.45 18.87
CA LEU A 46 7.60 -24.79 19.16
C LEU A 46 6.95 -25.47 17.94
N VAL A 47 6.41 -24.69 16.99
CA VAL A 47 5.77 -25.21 15.76
C VAL A 47 6.70 -25.23 14.53
N LYS A 48 8.00 -24.90 14.65
CA LYS A 48 8.97 -24.75 13.52
C LYS A 48 8.45 -23.90 12.35
N ARG A 49 7.50 -22.99 12.58
CA ARG A 49 6.88 -22.17 11.53
C ARG A 49 7.32 -20.74 11.75
N ALA A 50 8.41 -20.34 11.12
CA ALA A 50 8.77 -18.94 11.06
C ALA A 50 7.61 -18.18 10.37
N PRO A 51 6.95 -17.21 11.03
CA PRO A 51 5.85 -16.46 10.42
C PRO A 51 6.47 -15.36 9.54
N LYS A 52 7.18 -15.74 8.48
CA LYS A 52 7.71 -14.81 7.48
C LYS A 52 6.80 -14.85 6.26
N CYS A 53 5.59 -14.31 6.40
CA CYS A 53 4.74 -14.00 5.24
C CYS A 53 5.06 -12.60 4.73
N ASP A 54 6.32 -12.30 4.45
CA ASP A 54 6.72 -10.97 4.00
C ASP A 54 6.11 -10.72 2.61
N VAL A 55 5.47 -9.57 2.42
CA VAL A 55 4.91 -9.17 1.12
C VAL A 55 5.90 -8.22 0.47
N LYS A 56 6.48 -8.65 -0.65
CA LYS A 56 7.37 -7.84 -1.46
C LYS A 56 6.57 -7.14 -2.54
N PHE A 57 6.65 -5.82 -2.57
CA PHE A 57 6.05 -5.04 -3.64
C PHE A 57 6.96 -5.01 -4.87
N ASP A 58 6.37 -4.92 -6.05
CA ASP A 58 7.13 -4.57 -7.24
C ASP A 58 7.59 -3.11 -7.18
N LYS A 59 8.39 -2.68 -8.15
CA LYS A 59 8.94 -1.31 -8.17
C LYS A 59 7.84 -0.25 -8.12
N MET A 60 6.81 -0.36 -8.97
CA MET A 60 5.77 0.67 -9.08
C MET A 60 4.91 0.72 -7.80
N SER A 61 4.55 -0.45 -7.26
CA SER A 61 3.82 -0.58 -6.00
C SER A 61 4.63 -0.08 -4.80
N SER A 62 5.94 -0.28 -4.81
CA SER A 62 6.85 0.24 -3.79
C SER A 62 6.87 1.77 -3.81
N GLU A 63 6.98 2.36 -4.99
CA GLU A 63 6.96 3.82 -5.16
C GLU A 63 5.62 4.45 -4.75
N VAL A 64 4.49 3.79 -5.10
CA VAL A 64 3.18 4.19 -4.60
C VAL A 64 3.14 4.12 -3.07
N TRP A 65 3.55 3.00 -2.47
CA TRP A 65 3.57 2.83 -1.02
C TRP A 65 4.37 3.92 -0.31
N LEU A 66 5.54 4.26 -0.85
CA LEU A 66 6.40 5.32 -0.33
C LEU A 66 5.75 6.71 -0.44
N SER A 67 4.90 6.91 -1.46
CA SER A 67 4.12 8.14 -1.66
C SER A 67 2.90 8.27 -0.74
N ILE A 68 2.49 7.20 -0.05
CA ILE A 68 1.37 7.22 0.92
C ILE A 68 1.87 7.79 2.26
N ASP A 69 1.82 9.11 2.38
CA ASP A 69 2.27 9.87 3.56
C ASP A 69 1.12 10.35 4.45
N GLY A 70 -0.13 10.16 4.04
CA GLY A 70 -1.29 10.71 4.73
C GLY A 70 -1.57 12.17 4.39
N GLU A 71 -0.93 12.76 3.38
CA GLU A 71 -1.17 14.12 2.92
C GLU A 71 -1.67 14.15 1.48
N LYS A 72 -1.09 13.32 0.60
CA LYS A 72 -1.44 13.28 -0.83
C LYS A 72 -2.74 12.51 -1.06
N SER A 73 -3.61 13.02 -1.94
CA SER A 73 -4.77 12.26 -2.40
C SER A 73 -4.39 11.14 -3.36
N ILE A 74 -5.28 10.19 -3.61
CA ILE A 74 -5.08 9.16 -4.65
C ILE A 74 -4.83 9.82 -6.02
N LEU A 75 -5.52 10.91 -6.34
CA LEU A 75 -5.30 11.64 -7.58
C LEU A 75 -3.90 12.26 -7.66
N ASP A 76 -3.38 12.81 -6.57
CA ASP A 76 -2.05 13.42 -6.54
C ASP A 76 -0.97 12.36 -6.74
N ILE A 77 -1.12 11.22 -6.07
CA ILE A 77 -0.23 10.07 -6.27
C ILE A 77 -0.30 9.60 -7.73
N ALA A 78 -1.49 9.53 -8.34
CA ALA A 78 -1.63 9.13 -9.75
C ALA A 78 -0.89 10.07 -10.69
N LYS A 79 -0.92 11.40 -10.45
CA LYS A 79 -0.18 12.38 -11.24
C LYS A 79 1.33 12.18 -11.11
N ILE A 80 1.84 12.02 -9.88
CA ILE A 80 3.26 11.73 -9.63
C ILE A 80 3.71 10.48 -10.40
N MET A 81 2.92 9.42 -10.36
CA MET A 81 3.22 8.19 -11.08
C MET A 81 3.13 8.39 -12.61
N SER A 82 2.14 9.14 -13.09
CA SER A 82 2.00 9.46 -14.52
C SER A 82 3.21 10.21 -15.05
N ASP A 83 3.62 11.27 -14.35
CA ASP A 83 4.74 12.13 -14.73
C ASP A 83 6.06 11.34 -14.70
N LYS A 84 6.26 10.48 -13.69
CA LYS A 84 7.47 9.69 -13.54
C LYS A 84 7.63 8.62 -14.62
N TYR A 85 6.53 8.00 -15.06
CA TYR A 85 6.57 6.90 -16.02
C TYR A 85 6.23 7.31 -17.45
N GLY A 86 5.83 8.57 -17.68
CA GLY A 86 5.47 9.08 -19.00
C GLY A 86 4.18 8.51 -19.57
N ASP A 87 3.31 7.98 -18.71
CA ASP A 87 2.04 7.36 -19.09
C ASP A 87 0.91 8.39 -19.13
N LYS A 88 -0.22 8.02 -19.74
CA LYS A 88 -1.46 8.80 -19.61
C LYS A 88 -1.95 8.76 -18.16
N LEU A 89 -2.46 9.89 -17.69
CA LEU A 89 -3.00 10.01 -16.33
C LEU A 89 -4.13 9.00 -16.07
N GLU A 90 -4.99 8.75 -17.05
CA GLU A 90 -6.11 7.82 -16.92
C GLU A 90 -5.64 6.37 -16.69
N ASP A 91 -4.59 5.94 -17.39
CA ASP A 91 -3.98 4.62 -17.22
C ASP A 91 -3.34 4.48 -15.83
N SER A 92 -2.67 5.54 -15.38
CA SER A 92 -2.08 5.61 -14.03
C SER A 92 -3.16 5.56 -12.94
N ILE A 93 -4.27 6.28 -13.12
CA ILE A 93 -5.43 6.22 -12.22
C ILE A 93 -5.99 4.80 -12.14
N TYR A 94 -6.19 4.13 -13.29
CA TYR A 94 -6.76 2.79 -13.32
C TYR A 94 -5.91 1.77 -12.53
N ARG A 95 -4.59 1.78 -12.74
CA ARG A 95 -3.66 0.89 -12.02
C ARG A 95 -3.60 1.24 -10.53
N LEU A 96 -3.49 2.52 -10.20
CA LEU A 96 -3.40 2.99 -8.83
C LEU A 96 -4.65 2.64 -8.02
N VAL A 97 -5.84 2.88 -8.57
CA VAL A 97 -7.10 2.54 -7.90
C VAL A 97 -7.18 1.04 -7.60
N THR A 98 -6.75 0.20 -8.54
CA THR A 98 -6.70 -1.26 -8.34
C THR A 98 -5.79 -1.63 -7.18
N TYR A 99 -4.58 -1.06 -7.15
CA TYR A 99 -3.61 -1.31 -6.08
C TYR A 99 -4.09 -0.79 -4.72
N ILE A 100 -4.55 0.46 -4.64
CA ILE A 100 -5.03 1.09 -3.40
C ILE A 100 -6.20 0.30 -2.80
N ARG A 101 -7.15 -0.16 -3.63
CA ARG A 101 -8.26 -1.01 -3.15
C ARG A 101 -7.77 -2.36 -2.61
N TYR A 102 -6.80 -2.97 -3.28
CA TYR A 102 -6.19 -4.21 -2.83
C TYR A 102 -5.55 -4.06 -1.44
N ILE A 103 -4.68 -3.06 -1.25
CA ILE A 103 -3.98 -2.87 0.03
C ILE A 103 -4.88 -2.31 1.13
N SER A 104 -5.91 -1.53 0.78
CA SER A 104 -6.93 -1.08 1.73
C SER A 104 -7.79 -2.24 2.24
N LYS A 105 -8.22 -3.16 1.37
CA LYS A 105 -8.95 -4.37 1.77
C LYS A 105 -8.15 -5.28 2.71
N ARG A 106 -6.82 -5.23 2.64
CA ARG A 106 -5.90 -5.93 3.56
C ARG A 106 -5.68 -5.20 4.88
N GLY A 107 -6.16 -3.96 5.01
CA GLY A 107 -6.00 -3.11 6.18
C GLY A 107 -4.62 -2.45 6.28
N TRP A 108 -3.76 -2.56 5.27
CA TRP A 108 -2.40 -2.00 5.28
C TRP A 108 -2.37 -0.47 5.15
N ILE A 109 -3.45 0.09 4.62
CA ILE A 109 -3.70 1.52 4.59
C ILE A 109 -5.14 1.79 5.03
N ALA A 110 -5.38 3.01 5.49
CA ALA A 110 -6.70 3.57 5.75
C ALA A 110 -6.80 4.96 5.12
N PHE A 111 -7.97 5.59 5.19
CA PHE A 111 -8.21 6.91 4.60
C PHE A 111 -8.52 7.93 5.69
N LYS A 112 -8.04 9.15 5.54
CA LYS A 112 -8.46 10.27 6.40
C LYS A 112 -9.98 10.48 6.27
N LYS A 113 -10.60 10.80 7.41
CA LYS A 113 -12.01 11.21 7.47
C LYS A 113 -12.20 12.60 6.92
#